data_AF-A0A7V0WXM4-F1
#
_entry.id   AF-A0A7V0WXM4-F1
#
_cell.length_a   1.000
_cell.length_b   1.000
_cell.length_c   1.000
_cell.angle_alpha   90.00
_cell.angle_beta   90.00
_cell.angle_gamma   90.00
#
_symmetry.space_group_name_H-M   'P 1'
#
loop_
_entity.id
_entity.type
_entity.pdbx_description
1 polymer ?
#
loop_
_entity_poly.entity_id
_entity_poly.type
_entity_poly.pdbx_seq_one_letter_code
_entity_poly.pdbx_strand_id
1 'polypeptide(L)'
;MNSHYNTASFYLSSGTGNSLKVASWMQQITENRGIKTKHQFIDKYFSGQLVADSEENLVGIFMPTHGFTAPWSVIKFVLKLPGVRKTHAIVVATQGRLQFKKFFIPGLSASATFLIALILAIKGYKVRGVQSINMPSNWMALHSGQKPVNVQRIIDQAQKPSELFIGKILSGRRSWFSVLNGVELILGLLLLPISFGYMVYGKEGLAKLFFVNRRCNGCGLCADYCPNSAIKMIGKKQPYPFWTFHCESCMRCMAFCPEKAIEVQQPLAFVMFRLSLLTVFFYFLRSVITYLGIEVQIGDSFWIRIVHYGYYLTVWYLFSKLLFWLSRIPVINSLFHYTNLTSVYRRYREPDATLSKLKTRI
;
A
#
# COMPACT_ATOMS: atom_id res chain seq x y z
N MET A 1 12.44 8.88 -34.39
CA MET A 1 11.01 8.50 -34.36
C MET A 1 10.27 9.60 -33.61
N ASN A 2 9.31 10.27 -34.26
CA ASN A 2 8.52 11.30 -33.59
C ASN A 2 7.75 10.69 -32.41
N SER A 3 7.90 11.30 -31.24
CA SER A 3 7.14 10.94 -30.05
C SER A 3 5.67 11.31 -30.25
N HIS A 4 4.75 10.43 -29.84
CA HIS A 4 3.32 10.74 -29.82
C HIS A 4 2.95 11.75 -28.72
N TYR A 5 3.83 11.97 -27.75
CA TYR A 5 3.60 12.83 -26.59
C TYR A 5 4.65 13.95 -26.51
N ASN A 6 4.23 15.12 -26.05
CA ASN A 6 5.11 16.25 -25.73
C ASN A 6 5.38 16.36 -24.22
N THR A 7 4.41 15.94 -23.40
CA THR A 7 4.53 15.98 -21.93
C THR A 7 4.10 14.67 -21.28
N ALA A 8 4.67 14.36 -20.12
CA ALA A 8 4.24 13.26 -19.27
C ALA A 8 4.17 13.68 -17.79
N SER A 9 3.11 13.28 -17.10
CA SER A 9 2.90 13.52 -15.67
C SER A 9 2.77 12.19 -14.92
N PHE A 10 3.80 11.84 -14.14
CA PHE A 10 3.87 10.58 -13.41
C PHE A 10 3.54 10.79 -11.94
N TYR A 11 2.43 10.21 -11.50
CA TYR A 11 2.01 10.20 -10.10
C TYR A 11 2.38 8.87 -9.46
N LEU A 12 3.16 8.92 -8.38
CA LEU A 12 3.68 7.70 -7.76
C LEU A 12 3.37 7.58 -6.26
N SER A 13 2.97 6.38 -5.85
CA SER A 13 2.98 5.96 -4.45
C SER A 13 4.06 4.90 -4.28
N SER A 14 4.91 5.01 -3.25
CA SER A 14 5.93 4.00 -3.00
C SER A 14 6.29 3.91 -1.52
N GLY A 15 6.16 2.73 -0.94
CA GLY A 15 6.57 2.47 0.44
C GLY A 15 8.08 2.35 0.58
N THR A 16 8.65 1.35 -0.10
CA THR A 16 10.07 0.94 0.05
C THR A 16 10.92 1.16 -1.20
N GLY A 17 10.44 1.96 -2.17
CA GLY A 17 11.21 2.34 -3.36
C GLY A 17 10.93 1.53 -4.63
N ASN A 18 10.25 0.38 -4.56
CA ASN A 18 9.99 -0.47 -5.74
C ASN A 18 9.27 0.29 -6.87
N SER A 19 8.13 0.93 -6.55
CA SER A 19 7.34 1.68 -7.54
C SER A 19 8.07 2.93 -8.02
N LEU A 20 8.90 3.56 -7.17
CA LEU A 20 9.76 4.67 -7.57
C LEU A 20 10.78 4.20 -8.61
N LYS A 21 11.47 3.07 -8.38
CA LYS A 21 12.46 2.50 -9.32
C LYS A 21 11.85 2.24 -10.70
N VAL A 22 10.67 1.62 -10.74
CA VAL A 22 9.93 1.37 -11.98
C VAL A 22 9.54 2.68 -12.68
N ALA A 23 9.04 3.66 -11.92
CA ALA A 23 8.72 4.98 -12.47
C ALA A 23 9.97 5.68 -13.03
N SER A 24 11.13 5.57 -12.37
CA SER A 24 12.39 6.16 -12.82
C SER A 24 12.89 5.53 -14.13
N TRP A 25 12.82 4.20 -14.28
CA TRP A 25 13.17 3.55 -15.56
C TRP A 25 12.28 4.05 -16.70
N MET A 26 10.97 4.12 -16.46
CA MET A 26 10.04 4.59 -17.48
C MET A 26 10.21 6.09 -17.77
N GLN A 27 10.52 6.90 -16.75
CA GLN A 27 10.78 8.34 -16.89
C GLN A 27 12.01 8.57 -17.76
N GLN A 28 13.12 7.87 -17.50
CA GLN A 28 14.35 7.99 -18.28
C GLN A 28 14.10 7.68 -19.77
N ILE A 29 13.33 6.63 -20.09
CA ILE A 29 13.00 6.30 -21.48
C ILE A 29 12.09 7.36 -22.11
N THR A 30 11.18 7.93 -21.33
CA THR A 30 10.26 8.99 -21.77
C THR A 30 11.05 10.26 -22.10
N GLU A 31 11.97 10.67 -21.22
CA GLU A 31 12.85 11.83 -21.40
C GLU A 31 13.84 11.63 -22.56
N ASN A 32 14.40 10.43 -22.73
CA ASN A 32 15.27 10.10 -23.86
C ASN A 32 14.56 10.22 -25.24
N ARG A 33 13.22 10.25 -25.26
CA ARG A 33 12.43 10.53 -26.47
C ARG A 33 12.08 12.02 -26.64
N GLY A 34 12.66 12.90 -25.83
CA GLY A 34 12.42 14.33 -25.86
C GLY A 34 11.12 14.77 -25.17
N ILE A 35 10.49 13.89 -24.38
CA ILE A 35 9.20 14.17 -23.74
C ILE A 35 9.44 14.81 -22.37
N LYS A 36 8.88 15.99 -22.16
CA LYS A 36 9.02 16.71 -20.88
C LYS A 36 8.25 15.99 -19.78
N THR A 37 8.97 15.32 -18.89
CA THR A 37 8.37 14.50 -17.83
C THR A 37 8.43 15.20 -16.49
N LYS A 38 7.31 15.21 -15.76
CA LYS A 38 7.24 15.59 -14.36
C LYS A 38 6.83 14.36 -13.55
N HIS A 39 7.43 14.15 -12.38
CA HIS A 39 6.93 13.18 -11.43
C HIS A 39 6.53 13.84 -10.12
N GLN A 40 5.51 13.29 -9.46
CA GLN A 40 5.00 13.76 -8.19
C GLN A 40 4.59 12.57 -7.32
N PHE A 41 4.94 12.60 -6.04
CA PHE A 41 4.41 11.62 -5.10
C PHE A 41 2.94 11.90 -4.78
N ILE A 42 2.16 10.83 -4.74
CA ILE A 42 0.78 10.86 -4.26
C ILE A 42 0.85 11.04 -2.74
N ASP A 43 0.40 12.19 -2.27
CA ASP A 43 0.22 12.49 -0.86
C ASP A 43 -1.17 13.08 -0.58
N LYS A 44 -1.44 13.34 0.70
CA LYS A 44 -2.71 13.89 1.16
C LYS A 44 -2.98 15.32 0.66
N TYR A 45 -1.94 16.08 0.30
CA TYR A 45 -1.99 17.52 0.03
C TYR A 45 -2.15 17.87 -1.45
N PHE A 46 -2.26 16.87 -2.33
CA PHE A 46 -2.49 17.13 -3.75
C PHE A 46 -3.71 18.04 -3.96
N SER A 47 -3.45 19.23 -4.52
CA SER A 47 -4.43 20.30 -4.73
C SER A 47 -5.06 20.29 -6.13
N GLY A 48 -4.88 19.21 -6.91
CA GLY A 48 -5.61 19.08 -8.18
C GLY A 48 -5.06 19.95 -9.31
N GLN A 49 -3.75 20.22 -9.37
CA GLN A 49 -3.18 20.98 -10.49
C GLN A 49 -3.64 20.39 -11.82
N LEU A 50 -4.14 21.27 -12.69
CA LEU A 50 -4.77 20.94 -13.95
C LEU A 50 -3.77 20.21 -14.86
N VAL A 51 -4.03 18.93 -15.10
CA VAL A 51 -3.43 18.19 -16.21
C VAL A 51 -3.95 18.85 -17.49
N ALA A 52 -3.06 19.38 -18.34
CA ALA A 52 -3.47 19.93 -19.63
C ALA A 52 -4.15 18.83 -20.45
N ASP A 53 -5.41 19.05 -20.83
CA ASP A 53 -6.19 18.06 -21.55
C ASP A 53 -5.79 18.01 -23.04
N SER A 54 -4.81 17.17 -23.33
CA SER A 54 -4.23 17.00 -24.67
C SER A 54 -3.91 15.54 -24.94
N GLU A 55 -4.07 15.11 -26.20
CA GLU A 55 -3.65 13.77 -26.64
C GLU A 55 -2.13 13.61 -26.62
N GLU A 56 -1.40 14.72 -26.65
CA GLU A 56 0.06 14.78 -26.54
C GLU A 56 0.55 14.72 -25.08
N ASN A 57 -0.37 14.55 -24.12
CA ASN A 57 -0.04 14.44 -22.71
C ASN A 57 -0.33 13.03 -22.18
N LEU A 58 0.68 12.44 -21.51
CA LEU A 58 0.59 11.12 -20.89
C LEU A 58 0.56 11.21 -19.37
N VAL A 59 -0.51 10.72 -18.74
CA VAL A 59 -0.58 10.53 -17.29
C VAL A 59 -0.16 9.10 -16.93
N GLY A 60 0.77 8.95 -16.00
CA GLY A 60 1.17 7.65 -15.47
C GLY A 60 0.86 7.52 -13.99
N ILE A 61 0.11 6.48 -13.60
CA ILE A 61 -0.10 6.13 -12.19
C ILE A 61 0.79 4.96 -11.81
N PHE A 62 1.71 5.16 -10.87
CA PHE A 62 2.65 4.15 -10.38
C PHE A 62 2.36 3.85 -8.91
N MET A 63 2.14 2.58 -8.56
CA MET A 63 1.74 2.22 -7.19
C MET A 63 2.21 0.82 -6.78
N PRO A 64 2.30 0.50 -5.48
CA PRO A 64 2.36 -0.88 -5.02
C PRO A 64 0.98 -1.53 -5.09
N THR A 65 0.93 -2.87 -5.15
CA THR A 65 -0.29 -3.63 -4.87
C THR A 65 -0.45 -3.85 -3.37
N HIS A 66 -1.61 -3.52 -2.82
CA HIS A 66 -1.98 -3.77 -1.43
C HIS A 66 -3.22 -4.69 -1.37
N GLY A 67 -3.09 -5.88 -0.77
CA GLY A 67 -4.20 -6.81 -0.58
C GLY A 67 -4.96 -7.15 -1.87
N PHE A 68 -4.23 -7.44 -2.95
CA PHE A 68 -4.78 -7.75 -4.28
C PHE A 68 -5.58 -6.61 -4.93
N THR A 69 -5.36 -5.37 -4.47
CA THR A 69 -5.96 -4.17 -5.03
C THR A 69 -5.05 -2.94 -4.93
N ALA A 70 -5.55 -1.79 -5.35
CA ALA A 70 -4.84 -0.52 -5.32
C ALA A 70 -4.82 0.06 -3.89
N PRO A 71 -3.77 0.79 -3.48
CA PRO A 71 -3.76 1.49 -2.20
C PRO A 71 -4.88 2.52 -2.11
N TRP A 72 -5.48 2.65 -0.92
CA TRP A 72 -6.59 3.56 -0.69
C TRP A 72 -6.22 5.03 -0.97
N SER A 73 -4.99 5.43 -0.68
CA SER A 73 -4.40 6.72 -1.01
C SER A 73 -4.40 6.99 -2.52
N VAL A 74 -4.07 5.99 -3.33
CA VAL A 74 -4.06 6.09 -4.79
C VAL A 74 -5.49 6.16 -5.33
N ILE A 75 -6.41 5.34 -4.81
CA ILE A 75 -7.84 5.38 -5.18
C ILE A 75 -8.39 6.79 -4.93
N LYS A 76 -8.20 7.35 -3.73
CA LYS A 76 -8.63 8.72 -3.39
C LYS A 76 -8.01 9.77 -4.29
N PHE A 77 -6.73 9.62 -4.60
CA PHE A 77 -6.02 10.56 -5.45
C PHE A 77 -6.61 10.57 -6.87
N VAL A 78 -6.84 9.39 -7.47
CA VAL A 78 -7.38 9.29 -8.83
C VAL A 78 -8.82 9.78 -8.90
N LEU A 79 -9.62 9.57 -7.85
CA LEU A 79 -10.97 10.15 -7.74
C LEU A 79 -10.95 11.69 -7.73
N LYS A 80 -9.90 12.30 -7.17
CA LYS A 80 -9.71 13.76 -7.12
C LYS A 80 -9.10 14.37 -8.39
N LEU A 81 -8.58 13.56 -9.32
CA LEU A 81 -8.06 14.10 -10.58
C LEU A 81 -9.16 14.85 -11.34
N PRO A 82 -8.83 15.82 -12.20
CA PRO A 82 -9.84 16.45 -13.06
C PRO A 82 -10.40 15.42 -14.05
N GLY A 83 -11.65 15.63 -14.47
CA GLY A 83 -12.17 14.97 -15.67
C GLY A 83 -11.53 15.56 -16.92
N VAL A 84 -11.30 14.73 -17.93
CA VAL A 84 -10.61 15.10 -19.19
C VAL A 84 -11.31 14.41 -20.36
N ARG A 85 -10.97 14.76 -21.61
CA ARG A 85 -11.56 14.14 -22.82
C ARG A 85 -10.52 13.52 -23.75
N LYS A 86 -9.28 14.01 -23.72
CA LYS A 86 -8.23 13.68 -24.69
C LYS A 86 -7.04 12.97 -24.06
N THR A 87 -6.72 13.33 -22.83
CA THR A 87 -5.51 12.87 -22.14
C THR A 87 -5.38 11.35 -22.10
N HIS A 88 -4.19 10.86 -22.46
CA HIS A 88 -3.85 9.45 -22.39
C HIS A 88 -3.37 9.07 -20.98
N ALA A 89 -3.65 7.84 -20.55
CA ALA A 89 -3.20 7.36 -19.25
C ALA A 89 -2.61 5.94 -19.30
N ILE A 90 -1.71 5.64 -18.37
CA ILE A 90 -1.22 4.29 -18.06
C ILE A 90 -1.28 4.02 -16.57
N VAL A 91 -1.45 2.74 -16.22
CA VAL A 91 -1.42 2.29 -14.82
C VAL A 91 -0.38 1.21 -14.65
N VAL A 92 0.54 1.41 -13.72
CA VAL A 92 1.63 0.50 -13.43
C VAL A 92 1.63 0.14 -11.95
N ALA A 93 1.46 -1.15 -11.65
CA ALA A 93 1.55 -1.66 -10.28
C ALA A 93 2.85 -2.43 -10.07
N THR A 94 3.46 -2.31 -8.90
CA THR A 94 4.53 -3.22 -8.46
C THR A 94 3.97 -4.26 -7.51
N GLN A 95 4.28 -5.53 -7.77
CA GLN A 95 3.79 -6.67 -6.99
C GLN A 95 4.95 -7.47 -6.40
N GLY A 96 4.74 -8.01 -5.20
CA GLY A 96 5.79 -8.69 -4.43
C GLY A 96 6.13 -10.07 -4.98
N ARG A 97 7.23 -10.16 -5.72
CA ARG A 97 7.83 -11.42 -6.17
C ARG A 97 8.76 -11.97 -5.10
N LEU A 98 8.69 -13.28 -4.91
CA LEU A 98 9.58 -14.03 -4.04
C LEU A 98 10.43 -14.99 -4.85
N GLN A 99 11.63 -15.25 -4.38
CA GLN A 99 12.54 -16.27 -4.90
C GLN A 99 12.76 -17.33 -3.82
N PHE A 100 12.34 -18.55 -4.14
CA PHE A 100 12.55 -19.73 -3.31
C PHE A 100 13.52 -20.68 -4.03
N LYS A 101 14.74 -20.80 -3.49
CA LYS A 101 15.85 -21.52 -4.16
C LYS A 101 16.04 -21.00 -5.60
N LYS A 102 15.82 -21.85 -6.62
CA LYS A 102 15.92 -21.50 -8.04
C LYS A 102 14.60 -21.04 -8.66
N PHE A 103 13.48 -21.16 -7.94
CA PHE A 103 12.15 -20.83 -8.45
C PHE A 103 11.73 -19.43 -8.05
N PHE A 104 10.96 -18.79 -8.93
CA PHE A 104 10.33 -17.51 -8.65
C PHE A 104 8.83 -17.69 -8.50
N ILE A 105 8.28 -17.12 -7.43
CA ILE A 105 6.86 -17.02 -7.20
C ILE A 105 6.48 -15.58 -7.57
N PRO A 106 5.75 -15.37 -8.69
CA PRO A 106 5.35 -14.02 -9.08
C PRO A 106 4.41 -13.42 -8.03
N GLY A 107 4.42 -12.10 -7.94
CA GLY A 107 3.37 -11.40 -7.19
C GLY A 107 2.04 -11.46 -7.94
N LEU A 108 0.99 -10.98 -7.29
CA LEU A 108 -0.35 -10.89 -7.88
C LEU A 108 -0.95 -9.51 -7.59
N SER A 109 -1.14 -8.69 -8.62
CA SER A 109 -1.80 -7.39 -8.48
C SER A 109 -3.32 -7.50 -8.48
N ALA A 110 -3.85 -8.50 -9.18
CA ALA A 110 -5.27 -8.79 -9.34
C ALA A 110 -6.05 -7.52 -9.77
N SER A 111 -6.97 -7.02 -8.93
CA SER A 111 -7.82 -5.88 -9.28
C SER A 111 -7.10 -4.54 -9.34
N ALA A 112 -5.85 -4.44 -8.85
CA ALA A 112 -5.19 -3.16 -8.57
C ALA A 112 -5.12 -2.24 -9.80
N THR A 113 -4.51 -2.70 -10.88
CA THR A 113 -4.32 -1.87 -12.08
C THR A 113 -5.65 -1.59 -12.79
N PHE A 114 -6.53 -2.58 -12.86
CA PHE A 114 -7.83 -2.49 -13.51
C PHE A 114 -8.80 -1.54 -12.78
N LEU A 115 -8.80 -1.54 -11.45
CA LEU A 115 -9.63 -0.62 -10.66
C LEU A 115 -9.25 0.84 -10.95
N ILE A 116 -7.95 1.16 -10.92
CA ILE A 116 -7.47 2.51 -11.22
C ILE A 116 -7.74 2.87 -12.68
N ALA A 117 -7.54 1.94 -13.61
CA ALA A 117 -7.84 2.15 -15.02
C ALA A 117 -9.33 2.43 -15.26
N LEU A 118 -10.23 1.72 -14.56
CA LEU A 118 -11.67 1.94 -14.61
C LEU A 118 -12.04 3.34 -14.10
N ILE A 119 -11.50 3.77 -12.95
CA ILE A 119 -11.76 5.12 -12.42
C ILE A 119 -11.27 6.19 -13.40
N LEU A 120 -10.06 6.03 -13.96
CA LEU A 120 -9.53 6.94 -14.98
C LEU A 120 -10.41 6.98 -16.24
N ALA A 121 -10.89 5.83 -16.72
CA ALA A 121 -11.77 5.75 -17.88
C ALA A 121 -13.12 6.46 -17.64
N ILE A 122 -13.72 6.28 -16.46
CA ILE A 122 -14.95 7.00 -16.04
C ILE A 122 -14.72 8.52 -16.04
N LYS A 123 -13.50 8.96 -15.73
CA LYS A 123 -13.10 10.37 -15.75
C LYS A 123 -12.69 10.89 -17.13
N GLY A 124 -12.85 10.06 -18.17
CA GLY A 124 -12.61 10.42 -19.57
C GLY A 124 -11.15 10.33 -20.04
N TYR A 125 -10.24 9.79 -19.22
CA TYR A 125 -8.89 9.47 -19.68
C TYR A 125 -8.93 8.31 -20.67
N LYS A 126 -8.18 8.42 -21.77
CA LYS A 126 -7.98 7.32 -22.71
C LYS A 126 -6.86 6.40 -22.20
N VAL A 127 -7.22 5.43 -21.37
CA VAL A 127 -6.23 4.50 -20.79
C VAL A 127 -5.61 3.62 -21.90
N ARG A 128 -4.32 3.80 -22.15
CA ARG A 128 -3.56 3.14 -23.23
C ARG A 128 -3.02 1.78 -22.80
N GLY A 129 -2.85 1.54 -21.51
CA GLY A 129 -2.46 0.22 -21.03
C GLY A 129 -2.28 0.12 -19.53
N VAL A 130 -2.22 -1.12 -19.08
CA VAL A 130 -1.97 -1.49 -17.68
C VAL A 130 -0.85 -2.52 -17.61
N GLN A 131 0.00 -2.44 -16.59
CA GLN A 131 1.04 -3.44 -16.37
C GLN A 131 1.40 -3.63 -14.90
N SER A 132 1.57 -4.89 -14.53
CA SER A 132 2.09 -5.30 -13.24
C SER A 132 3.55 -5.71 -13.38
N ILE A 133 4.42 -5.09 -12.59
CA ILE A 133 5.86 -5.33 -12.57
C ILE A 133 6.24 -6.06 -11.29
N ASN A 134 6.85 -7.23 -11.46
CA ASN A 134 7.33 -8.03 -10.36
C ASN A 134 8.56 -7.41 -9.72
N MET A 135 8.42 -6.90 -8.50
CA MET A 135 9.53 -6.33 -7.70
C MET A 135 9.72 -7.16 -6.42
N PRO A 136 10.86 -7.08 -5.73
CA PRO A 136 11.07 -7.88 -4.53
C PRO A 136 10.00 -7.57 -3.47
N SER A 137 9.40 -8.62 -2.91
CA SER A 137 8.36 -8.43 -1.88
C SER A 137 8.90 -7.66 -0.67
N ASN A 138 8.15 -6.66 -0.24
CA ASN A 138 8.49 -5.75 0.86
C ASN A 138 7.60 -5.92 2.09
N TRP A 139 6.70 -6.91 2.13
CA TRP A 139 5.73 -7.09 3.21
C TRP A 139 6.38 -7.70 4.47
N MET A 140 7.26 -6.92 5.09
CA MET A 140 8.07 -7.29 6.25
C MET A 140 7.26 -7.56 7.52
N ALA A 141 5.99 -7.17 7.54
CA ALA A 141 5.06 -7.57 8.59
C ALA A 141 4.66 -9.06 8.49
N LEU A 142 4.69 -9.65 7.29
CA LEU A 142 4.30 -11.05 7.07
C LEU A 142 5.50 -11.98 6.92
N HIS A 143 6.54 -11.56 6.18
CA HIS A 143 7.69 -12.43 5.91
C HIS A 143 9.00 -11.66 5.87
N SER A 144 10.11 -12.37 6.07
CA SER A 144 11.46 -11.81 5.97
C SER A 144 11.75 -11.28 4.56
N GLY A 145 12.51 -10.20 4.45
CA GLY A 145 13.02 -9.72 3.17
C GLY A 145 13.87 -10.78 2.46
N GLN A 146 14.20 -10.60 1.18
CA GLN A 146 15.00 -11.56 0.41
C GLN A 146 16.50 -11.25 0.47
N LYS A 147 17.34 -12.27 0.23
CA LYS A 147 18.80 -12.08 0.23
C LYS A 147 19.18 -11.02 -0.83
N PRO A 148 20.20 -10.18 -0.62
CA PRO A 148 20.58 -9.13 -1.57
C PRO A 148 20.75 -9.63 -3.01
N VAL A 149 21.37 -10.80 -3.20
CA VAL A 149 21.54 -11.41 -4.53
C VAL A 149 20.21 -11.78 -5.21
N ASN A 150 19.20 -12.19 -4.43
CA ASN A 150 17.86 -12.49 -4.95
C ASN A 150 17.08 -11.21 -5.24
N VAL A 151 17.24 -10.20 -4.38
CA VAL A 151 16.70 -8.85 -4.61
C VAL A 151 17.21 -8.31 -5.93
N GLN A 152 18.52 -8.32 -6.15
CA GLN A 152 19.12 -7.81 -7.39
C GLN A 152 18.60 -8.57 -8.61
N ARG A 153 18.59 -9.92 -8.56
CA ARG A 153 18.08 -10.75 -9.66
C ARG A 153 16.63 -10.44 -10.02
N ILE A 154 15.77 -10.17 -9.04
CA ILE A 154 14.37 -9.79 -9.29
C ILE A 154 14.31 -8.40 -9.93
N ILE A 155 15.11 -7.43 -9.45
CA ILE A 155 15.18 -6.08 -10.01
C ILE A 155 15.66 -6.12 -11.47
N ASP A 156 16.72 -6.88 -11.77
CA ASP A 156 17.26 -7.02 -13.13
C ASP A 156 16.20 -7.60 -14.09
N GLN A 157 15.43 -8.59 -13.64
CA GLN A 157 14.32 -9.18 -14.42
C GLN A 157 13.13 -8.23 -14.59
N ALA A 158 12.96 -7.24 -13.70
CA ALA A 158 11.85 -6.30 -13.72
C ALA A 158 12.06 -5.13 -14.70
N GLN A 159 13.31 -4.82 -15.02
CA GLN A 159 13.67 -3.70 -15.88
C GLN A 159 13.12 -3.89 -17.30
N LYS A 160 13.54 -4.94 -18.00
CA LYS A 160 13.15 -5.18 -19.42
C LYS A 160 11.63 -5.12 -19.66
N PRO A 161 10.76 -5.76 -18.86
CA PRO A 161 9.30 -5.62 -19.01
C PRO A 161 8.80 -4.18 -18.85
N SER A 162 9.42 -3.39 -17.97
CA SER A 162 9.09 -1.97 -17.76
C SER A 162 9.43 -1.14 -19.00
N GLU A 163 10.62 -1.36 -19.57
CA GLU A 163 11.10 -0.65 -20.76
C GLU A 163 10.27 -0.98 -22.01
N LEU A 164 9.95 -2.26 -22.20
CA LEU A 164 9.11 -2.73 -23.31
C LEU A 164 7.70 -2.13 -23.24
N PHE A 165 7.13 -2.06 -22.04
CA PHE A 165 5.81 -1.47 -21.82
C PHE A 165 5.79 0.00 -22.23
N ILE A 166 6.63 0.82 -21.59
CA ILE A 166 6.62 2.25 -21.85
C ILE A 166 7.01 2.54 -23.30
N GLY A 167 7.98 1.81 -23.86
CA GLY A 167 8.38 1.96 -25.25
C GLY A 167 7.23 1.74 -26.25
N LYS A 168 6.36 0.77 -25.98
CA LYS A 168 5.13 0.50 -26.75
C LYS A 168 4.10 1.63 -26.60
N ILE A 169 3.90 2.15 -25.38
CA ILE A 169 2.96 3.25 -25.13
C ILE A 169 3.42 4.52 -25.84
N LEU A 170 4.70 4.86 -25.72
CA LEU A 170 5.30 6.05 -26.33
C LEU A 170 5.33 6.01 -27.87
N SER A 171 5.20 4.82 -28.48
CA SER A 171 5.01 4.68 -29.93
C SER A 171 3.53 4.77 -30.35
N GLY A 172 2.64 5.25 -29.47
CA GLY A 172 1.21 5.36 -29.72
C GLY A 172 0.43 4.05 -29.64
N ARG A 173 1.06 2.90 -29.31
CA ARG A 173 0.35 1.60 -29.23
C ARG A 173 -0.35 1.43 -27.88
N ARG A 174 -1.30 0.48 -27.81
CA ARG A 174 -2.00 0.09 -26.58
C ARG A 174 -1.43 -1.20 -25.98
N SER A 175 -1.58 -1.39 -24.67
CA SER A 175 -1.12 -2.58 -23.95
C SER A 175 -2.14 -3.02 -22.88
N TRP A 176 -3.18 -3.73 -23.34
CA TRP A 176 -4.26 -4.26 -22.49
C TRP A 176 -4.23 -5.78 -22.37
N PHE A 177 -4.05 -6.47 -23.50
CA PHE A 177 -4.26 -7.91 -23.60
C PHE A 177 -2.94 -8.68 -23.61
N SER A 178 -2.24 -8.67 -22.48
CA SER A 178 -1.20 -9.68 -22.22
C SER A 178 -1.82 -10.90 -21.53
N VAL A 179 -1.21 -12.07 -21.65
CA VAL A 179 -1.66 -13.27 -20.90
C VAL A 179 -1.70 -12.98 -19.39
N LEU A 180 -0.72 -12.24 -18.87
CA LEU A 180 -0.67 -11.82 -17.47
C LEU A 180 -1.86 -10.94 -17.10
N ASN A 181 -2.20 -9.95 -17.94
CA ASN A 181 -3.33 -9.06 -17.69
C ASN A 181 -4.66 -9.84 -17.71
N GLY A 182 -4.81 -10.84 -18.59
CA GLY A 182 -5.98 -11.73 -18.59
C GLY A 182 -6.13 -12.53 -17.30
N VAL A 183 -5.03 -13.13 -16.82
CA VAL A 183 -5.00 -13.85 -15.53
C VAL A 183 -5.30 -12.92 -14.37
N GLU A 184 -4.70 -11.72 -14.34
CA GLU A 184 -4.94 -10.73 -13.29
C GLU A 184 -6.38 -10.22 -13.27
N LEU A 185 -7.03 -10.07 -14.43
CA LEU A 185 -8.43 -9.67 -14.51
C LEU A 185 -9.34 -10.76 -13.92
N ILE A 186 -9.14 -12.02 -14.31
CA ILE A 186 -9.93 -13.16 -13.80
C ILE A 186 -9.73 -13.31 -12.29
N LEU A 187 -8.48 -13.33 -11.83
CA LEU A 187 -8.17 -13.40 -10.40
C LEU A 187 -8.64 -12.14 -9.66
N GLY A 188 -8.60 -10.98 -10.32
CA GLY A 188 -9.16 -9.73 -9.82
C GLY A 188 -10.64 -9.85 -9.48
N LEU A 189 -11.43 -10.41 -10.38
CA LEU A 189 -12.86 -10.67 -10.18
C LEU A 189 -13.11 -11.72 -9.09
N LEU A 190 -12.36 -12.83 -9.11
CA LEU A 190 -12.48 -13.90 -8.11
C LEU A 190 -12.12 -13.42 -6.70
N LEU A 191 -11.10 -12.56 -6.58
CA LEU A 191 -10.59 -12.06 -5.31
C LEU A 191 -11.23 -10.73 -4.88
N LEU A 192 -12.32 -10.29 -5.53
CA LEU A 192 -13.04 -9.06 -5.14
C LEU A 192 -13.48 -9.07 -3.67
N PRO A 193 -14.09 -10.15 -3.12
CA PRO A 193 -14.47 -10.16 -1.70
C PRO A 193 -13.27 -10.02 -0.76
N ILE A 194 -12.13 -10.62 -1.12
CA ILE A 194 -10.89 -10.53 -0.34
C ILE A 194 -10.30 -9.11 -0.43
N SER A 195 -10.27 -8.53 -1.62
CA SER A 195 -9.79 -7.16 -1.85
C SER A 195 -10.63 -6.13 -1.10
N PHE A 196 -11.95 -6.28 -1.14
CA PHE A 196 -12.88 -5.43 -0.41
C PHE A 196 -12.75 -5.62 1.11
N GLY A 197 -12.70 -6.87 1.59
CA GLY A 197 -12.47 -7.19 2.99
C GLY A 197 -11.15 -6.65 3.52
N TYR A 198 -10.08 -6.71 2.71
CA TYR A 198 -8.81 -6.06 3.01
C TYR A 198 -8.96 -4.54 3.12
N MET A 199 -9.65 -3.90 2.16
CA MET A 199 -9.80 -2.45 2.14
C MET A 199 -10.63 -1.92 3.32
N VAL A 200 -11.65 -2.65 3.76
CA VAL A 200 -12.55 -2.22 4.85
C VAL A 200 -12.04 -2.64 6.22
N TYR A 201 -11.57 -3.88 6.36
CA TYR A 201 -11.14 -4.47 7.63
C TYR A 201 -9.62 -4.67 7.69
N GLY A 202 -9.07 -5.41 6.73
CA GLY A 202 -7.68 -5.89 6.78
C GLY A 202 -6.66 -4.77 6.99
N LYS A 203 -6.74 -3.68 6.22
CA LYS A 203 -5.81 -2.55 6.34
C LYS A 203 -5.87 -1.90 7.73
N GLU A 204 -7.07 -1.81 8.31
CA GLU A 204 -7.30 -1.18 9.60
C GLU A 204 -6.74 -2.03 10.73
N GLY A 205 -7.02 -3.34 10.72
CA GLY A 205 -6.44 -4.27 11.69
C GLY A 205 -4.92 -4.32 11.60
N LEU A 206 -4.37 -4.45 10.39
CA LEU A 206 -2.91 -4.50 10.17
C LEU A 206 -2.21 -3.22 10.66
N ALA A 207 -2.83 -2.06 10.50
CA ALA A 207 -2.30 -0.80 11.02
C ALA A 207 -2.13 -0.79 12.55
N LYS A 208 -2.92 -1.58 13.27
CA LYS A 208 -2.99 -1.59 14.75
C LYS A 208 -2.09 -2.62 15.43
N LEU A 209 -1.37 -3.42 14.64
CA LEU A 209 -0.44 -4.41 15.15
C LEU A 209 0.98 -3.88 15.33
N PHE A 210 1.27 -2.68 14.84
CA PHE A 210 2.59 -2.07 14.93
C PHE A 210 2.90 -1.62 16.37
N PHE A 211 4.12 -1.89 16.79
CA PHE A 211 4.70 -1.38 18.02
C PHE A 211 6.20 -1.10 17.81
N VAL A 212 6.87 -0.57 18.82
CA VAL A 212 8.34 -0.39 18.79
C VAL A 212 9.01 -1.19 19.89
N ASN A 213 10.17 -1.77 19.58
CA ASN A 213 11.05 -2.38 20.58
C ASN A 213 11.88 -1.31 21.31
N ARG A 214 12.65 -1.75 22.33
CA ARG A 214 13.49 -0.87 23.17
C ARG A 214 14.60 -0.11 22.45
N ARG A 215 14.92 -0.42 21.19
CA ARG A 215 15.91 0.32 20.39
C ARG A 215 15.37 1.67 19.90
N CYS A 216 14.06 1.91 20.02
CA CYS A 216 13.48 3.18 19.58
C CYS A 216 14.05 4.36 20.39
N ASN A 217 14.76 5.27 19.73
CA ASN A 217 15.27 6.50 20.34
C ASN A 217 14.28 7.68 20.25
N GLY A 218 13.10 7.50 19.68
CA GLY A 218 12.09 8.55 19.54
C GLY A 218 12.37 9.62 18.47
N CYS A 219 13.28 9.37 17.52
CA CYS A 219 13.71 10.37 16.52
C CYS A 219 12.63 10.92 15.56
N GLY A 220 11.44 10.34 15.50
CA GLY A 220 10.34 10.89 14.69
C GLY A 220 10.40 10.62 13.18
N LEU A 221 11.52 10.14 12.62
CA LEU A 221 11.67 9.88 11.16
C LEU A 221 10.53 9.09 10.52
N CYS A 222 9.97 8.12 11.26
CA CYS A 222 8.85 7.33 10.79
C CYS A 222 7.57 8.16 10.56
N ALA A 223 7.32 9.16 11.40
CA ALA A 223 6.20 10.08 11.27
C ALA A 223 6.46 11.10 10.17
N ASP A 224 7.65 11.71 10.15
CA ASP A 224 8.01 12.77 9.20
C ASP A 224 7.94 12.31 7.73
N TYR A 225 8.34 11.06 7.47
CA TYR A 225 8.35 10.50 6.12
C TYR A 225 7.12 9.63 5.82
N CYS A 226 6.10 9.63 6.68
CA CYS A 226 4.88 8.86 6.44
C CYS A 226 4.04 9.52 5.32
N PRO A 227 3.86 8.87 4.15
CA PRO A 227 3.13 9.48 3.03
C PRO A 227 1.66 9.74 3.35
N ASN A 228 1.11 8.99 4.31
CA ASN A 228 -0.29 9.09 4.72
C ASN A 228 -0.50 9.90 6.01
N SER A 229 0.57 10.52 6.57
CA SER A 229 0.51 11.21 7.87
C SER A 229 -0.12 10.36 8.98
N ALA A 230 0.18 9.06 8.95
CA ALA A 230 -0.54 8.05 9.72
C ALA A 230 0.05 7.76 11.09
N ILE A 231 1.19 8.35 11.45
CA ILE A 231 1.92 8.06 12.68
C ILE A 231 1.95 9.32 13.54
N LYS A 232 1.50 9.21 14.79
CA LYS A 232 1.59 10.26 15.80
C LYS A 232 2.71 9.94 16.77
N MET A 233 3.58 10.90 17.05
CA MET A 233 4.60 10.76 18.09
C MET A 233 3.98 11.14 19.45
N ILE A 234 3.88 10.20 20.38
CA ILE A 234 3.18 10.39 21.68
C ILE A 234 4.17 10.24 22.84
N GLY A 235 4.19 11.18 23.79
CA GLY A 235 5.05 11.17 24.98
C GLY A 235 5.87 12.45 25.12
N LYS A 236 6.40 12.73 26.32
CA LYS A 236 7.20 13.93 26.59
C LYS A 236 8.71 13.68 26.40
N LYS A 237 9.33 12.91 27.31
CA LYS A 237 10.79 12.67 27.33
C LYS A 237 11.28 11.82 26.15
N GLN A 238 10.54 10.76 25.81
CA GLN A 238 10.87 9.86 24.70
C GLN A 238 9.58 9.54 23.94
N PRO A 239 9.26 10.28 22.87
CA PRO A 239 8.01 10.08 22.14
C PRO A 239 8.06 8.77 21.36
N TYR A 240 7.01 7.97 21.45
CA TYR A 240 6.86 6.71 20.71
C TYR A 240 5.87 6.88 19.57
N PRO A 241 6.11 6.25 18.40
CA PRO A 241 5.15 6.29 17.30
C PRO A 241 3.88 5.51 17.65
N PHE A 242 2.74 6.07 17.27
CA PHE A 242 1.42 5.47 17.38
C PHE A 242 0.74 5.51 16.01
N TRP A 243 0.35 4.34 15.48
CA TRP A 243 -0.23 4.21 14.16
C TRP A 243 -1.75 4.42 14.18
N THR A 244 -2.22 5.39 13.40
CA THR A 244 -3.64 5.69 13.19
C THR A 244 -4.26 4.81 12.10
N PHE A 245 -5.58 4.86 11.93
CA PHE A 245 -6.31 4.18 10.84
C PHE A 245 -6.02 4.77 9.43
N HIS A 246 -5.23 5.85 9.34
CA HIS A 246 -4.68 6.31 8.06
C HIS A 246 -3.50 5.47 7.56
N CYS A 247 -2.99 4.54 8.38
CA CYS A 247 -1.86 3.70 7.99
C CYS A 247 -2.32 2.68 6.94
N GLU A 248 -1.58 2.59 5.84
CA GLU A 248 -1.84 1.62 4.77
C GLU A 248 -0.84 0.48 4.74
N SER A 249 -0.04 0.33 5.82
CA SER A 249 0.95 -0.73 5.92
C SER A 249 1.94 -0.76 4.75
N CYS A 250 2.35 0.41 4.23
CA CYS A 250 3.28 0.53 3.10
C CYS A 250 4.73 0.11 3.45
N MET A 251 4.99 -0.26 4.70
CA MET A 251 6.30 -0.71 5.22
C MET A 251 7.43 0.32 5.23
N ARG A 252 7.21 1.56 4.75
CA ARG A 252 8.24 2.62 4.72
C ARG A 252 8.91 2.84 6.08
N CYS A 253 8.12 3.04 7.13
CA CYS A 253 8.64 3.28 8.48
C CYS A 253 9.53 2.12 8.96
N MET A 254 9.08 0.87 8.74
CA MET A 254 9.83 -0.33 9.12
C MET A 254 11.11 -0.51 8.30
N ALA A 255 11.09 -0.15 7.01
CA ALA A 255 12.22 -0.29 6.10
C ALA A 255 13.36 0.70 6.39
N PHE A 256 13.01 1.91 6.83
CA PHE A 256 13.94 3.03 6.97
C PHE A 256 14.27 3.42 8.41
N CYS A 257 13.71 2.74 9.42
CA CYS A 257 14.09 2.95 10.82
C CYS A 257 15.56 2.54 11.04
N PRO A 258 16.47 3.49 11.38
CA PRO A 258 17.89 3.19 11.58
C PRO A 258 18.11 2.15 12.70
N GLU A 259 17.34 2.30 13.78
CA GLU A 259 17.37 1.43 14.96
C GLU A 259 16.69 0.07 14.75
N LYS A 260 16.07 -0.17 13.58
CA LYS A 260 15.22 -1.34 13.31
C LYS A 260 14.18 -1.58 14.42
N ALA A 261 13.67 -0.49 15.00
CA ALA A 261 12.85 -0.55 16.20
C ALA A 261 11.39 -0.93 15.94
N ILE A 262 10.87 -0.72 14.73
CA ILE A 262 9.46 -0.92 14.40
C ILE A 262 9.19 -2.40 14.10
N GLU A 263 8.25 -2.98 14.82
CA GLU A 263 7.89 -4.41 14.77
C GLU A 263 6.36 -4.59 14.72
N VAL A 264 5.90 -5.81 14.45
CA VAL A 264 4.46 -6.14 14.34
C VAL A 264 4.14 -7.34 15.21
N GLN A 265 3.08 -7.26 16.02
CA GLN A 265 2.61 -8.39 16.82
C GLN A 265 1.70 -9.34 16.02
N GLN A 266 2.27 -10.14 15.12
CA GLN A 266 1.47 -11.08 14.32
C GLN A 266 0.70 -12.12 15.15
N PRO A 267 1.25 -12.70 16.24
CA PRO A 267 0.50 -13.69 17.03
C PRO A 267 -0.78 -13.11 17.63
N LEU A 268 -0.76 -11.84 18.04
CA LEU A 268 -1.93 -11.16 18.57
C LEU A 268 -2.98 -10.86 17.49
N ALA A 269 -2.58 -10.78 16.22
CA ALA A 269 -3.51 -10.54 15.12
C ALA A 269 -4.60 -11.61 15.07
N PHE A 270 -4.24 -12.88 15.22
CA PHE A 270 -5.21 -13.98 15.20
C PHE A 270 -6.26 -13.82 16.30
N VAL A 271 -5.82 -13.54 17.52
CA VAL A 271 -6.72 -13.29 18.67
C VAL A 271 -7.64 -12.10 18.37
N MET A 272 -7.09 -10.99 17.88
CA MET A 272 -7.87 -9.79 17.59
C MET A 272 -8.89 -9.98 16.46
N PHE A 273 -8.53 -10.71 15.40
CA PHE A 273 -9.48 -11.06 14.35
C PHE A 273 -10.61 -11.94 14.89
N ARG A 274 -10.32 -12.89 15.79
CA ARG A 274 -11.33 -13.72 16.45
C ARG A 274 -12.28 -12.90 17.32
N LEU A 275 -11.75 -11.98 18.14
CA LEU A 275 -12.55 -11.09 18.98
C LEU A 275 -13.43 -10.12 18.18
N SER A 276 -13.07 -9.89 16.92
CA SER A 276 -13.80 -9.00 16.03
C SER A 276 -14.83 -9.72 15.14
N LEU A 277 -14.97 -11.04 15.25
CA LEU A 277 -15.94 -11.81 14.47
C LEU A 277 -17.37 -11.40 14.81
N LEU A 278 -18.25 -11.49 13.81
CA LEU A 278 -19.66 -11.14 13.94
C LEU A 278 -20.38 -11.97 15.03
N THR A 279 -20.00 -13.24 15.19
CA THR A 279 -20.54 -14.12 16.23
C THR A 279 -20.18 -13.66 17.65
N VAL A 280 -18.93 -13.23 17.86
CA VAL A 280 -18.48 -12.68 19.15
C VAL A 280 -19.18 -11.35 19.43
N PHE A 281 -19.37 -10.53 18.41
CA PHE A 281 -20.16 -9.31 18.52
C PHE A 281 -21.61 -9.58 18.92
N PHE A 282 -22.30 -10.54 18.29
CA PHE A 282 -23.67 -10.89 18.68
C PHE A 282 -23.75 -11.42 20.11
N TYR A 283 -22.78 -12.22 20.55
CA TYR A 283 -22.70 -12.67 21.94
C TYR A 283 -22.57 -11.48 22.90
N PHE A 284 -21.62 -10.58 22.66
CA PHE A 284 -21.42 -9.38 23.46
C PHE A 284 -22.68 -8.48 23.48
N LEU A 285 -23.27 -8.22 22.32
CA LEU A 285 -24.46 -7.39 22.18
C LEU A 285 -25.65 -7.97 22.94
N ARG A 286 -25.86 -9.29 22.85
CA ARG A 286 -26.90 -9.99 23.61
C ARG A 286 -26.66 -9.86 25.12
N SER A 287 -25.42 -10.05 25.59
CA SER A 287 -25.08 -9.88 27.01
C SER A 287 -25.39 -8.47 27.52
N VAL A 288 -25.08 -7.43 26.74
CA VAL A 288 -25.39 -6.03 27.11
C VAL A 288 -26.89 -5.78 27.16
N ILE A 289 -27.64 -6.29 26.17
CA ILE A 289 -29.10 -6.10 26.11
C ILE A 289 -29.81 -6.80 27.26
N THR A 290 -29.40 -8.03 27.59
CA THR A 290 -29.90 -8.75 28.76
C THR A 290 -29.57 -8.02 30.05
N TYR A 291 -28.36 -7.48 30.18
CA TYR A 291 -27.95 -6.69 31.35
C TYR A 291 -28.79 -5.41 31.53
N LEU A 292 -29.18 -4.76 30.42
CA LEU A 292 -30.02 -3.57 30.44
C LEU A 292 -31.53 -3.86 30.56
N GLY A 293 -31.93 -5.14 30.61
CA GLY A 293 -33.34 -5.54 30.69
C GLY A 293 -34.16 -5.21 29.43
N ILE A 294 -33.49 -5.08 28.27
CA ILE A 294 -34.15 -4.73 27.01
C ILE A 294 -34.55 -6.03 26.29
N GLU A 295 -35.81 -6.15 25.88
CA GLU A 295 -36.27 -7.27 25.04
C GLU A 295 -36.30 -6.85 23.57
N VAL A 296 -35.26 -7.21 22.82
CA VAL A 296 -35.16 -6.93 21.37
C VAL A 296 -34.64 -8.18 20.65
N GLN A 297 -35.33 -8.56 19.58
CA GLN A 297 -34.83 -9.56 18.64
C GLN A 297 -33.84 -8.91 17.67
N ILE A 298 -32.59 -9.38 17.70
CA ILE A 298 -31.54 -8.88 16.81
C ILE A 298 -31.24 -9.94 15.75
N GLY A 299 -31.52 -9.59 14.50
CA GLY A 299 -31.11 -10.36 13.33
C GLY A 299 -29.91 -9.73 12.62
N ASP A 300 -29.30 -10.48 11.69
CA ASP A 300 -28.34 -9.92 10.74
C ASP A 300 -29.06 -8.98 9.78
N SER A 301 -28.70 -7.69 9.81
CA SER A 301 -29.25 -6.66 8.94
C SER A 301 -28.14 -5.70 8.51
N PHE A 302 -28.40 -4.92 7.47
CA PHE A 302 -27.45 -3.90 7.00
C PHE A 302 -27.02 -2.93 8.13
N TRP A 303 -27.98 -2.48 8.93
CA TRP A 303 -27.71 -1.58 10.06
C TRP A 303 -26.87 -2.25 11.15
N ILE A 304 -27.15 -3.51 11.47
CA ILE A 304 -26.37 -4.29 12.43
C ILE A 304 -24.92 -4.49 11.94
N ARG A 305 -24.70 -4.66 10.64
CA ARG A 305 -23.34 -4.72 10.06
C ARG A 305 -22.58 -3.40 10.18
N ILE A 306 -23.26 -2.26 10.08
CA ILE A 306 -22.65 -0.95 10.35
C ILE A 306 -22.25 -0.83 11.83
N VAL A 307 -23.12 -1.24 12.75
CA VAL A 307 -22.81 -1.24 14.20
C VAL A 307 -21.64 -2.20 14.49
N HIS A 308 -21.63 -3.38 13.88
CA HIS A 308 -20.52 -4.34 13.97
C HIS A 308 -19.20 -3.75 13.45
N TYR A 309 -19.23 -2.99 12.36
CA TYR A 309 -18.04 -2.29 11.87
C TYR A 309 -17.54 -1.23 12.88
N GLY A 310 -18.45 -0.49 13.52
CA GLY A 310 -18.10 0.40 14.63
C GLY A 310 -17.47 -0.33 15.82
N TYR A 311 -18.02 -1.49 16.18
CA TYR A 311 -17.43 -2.39 17.19
C TYR A 311 -16.03 -2.86 16.78
N TYR A 312 -15.86 -3.31 15.53
CA TYR A 312 -14.57 -3.73 14.97
C TYR A 312 -13.51 -2.62 15.13
N LEU A 313 -13.81 -1.40 14.66
CA LEU A 313 -12.87 -0.28 14.76
C LEU A 313 -12.54 0.07 16.22
N THR A 314 -13.54 -0.01 17.11
CA THR A 314 -13.36 0.27 18.54
C THR A 314 -12.45 -0.76 19.20
N VAL A 315 -12.69 -2.05 18.99
CA VAL A 315 -11.88 -3.16 19.52
C VAL A 315 -10.43 -3.02 19.09
N TRP A 316 -10.18 -2.79 17.79
CA TRP A 316 -8.83 -2.61 17.26
C TRP A 316 -8.15 -1.33 17.75
N TYR A 317 -8.90 -0.24 17.93
CA TYR A 317 -8.38 0.99 18.50
C TYR A 317 -7.96 0.82 19.96
N LEU A 318 -8.82 0.22 20.79
CA LEU A 318 -8.53 -0.06 22.20
C LEU A 318 -7.34 -1.01 22.34
N PHE A 319 -7.30 -2.08 21.52
CA PHE A 319 -6.13 -2.96 21.44
C PHE A 319 -4.86 -2.20 21.09
N SER A 320 -4.89 -1.32 20.09
CA SER A 320 -3.69 -0.55 19.72
C SER A 320 -3.21 0.39 20.83
N LYS A 321 -4.13 0.95 21.63
CA LYS A 321 -3.77 1.72 22.83
C LYS A 321 -3.14 0.83 23.90
N LEU A 322 -3.74 -0.33 24.16
CA LEU A 322 -3.21 -1.30 25.13
C LEU A 322 -1.81 -1.73 24.71
N LEU A 323 -1.64 -2.18 23.46
CA LEU A 323 -0.35 -2.57 22.88
C LEU A 323 0.68 -1.43 23.01
N PHE A 324 0.30 -0.19 22.68
CA PHE A 324 1.17 0.98 22.81
C PHE A 324 1.65 1.19 24.25
N TRP A 325 0.73 1.21 25.22
CA TRP A 325 1.10 1.44 26.63
C TRP A 325 1.89 0.27 27.22
N LEU A 326 1.49 -0.97 26.94
CA LEU A 326 2.21 -2.17 27.37
C LEU A 326 3.62 -2.22 26.78
N SER A 327 3.79 -1.80 25.52
CA SER A 327 5.12 -1.75 24.88
C SER A 327 6.08 -0.75 25.55
N ARG A 328 5.60 0.14 26.42
CA ARG A 328 6.46 1.06 27.19
C ARG A 328 7.02 0.44 28.47
N ILE A 329 6.44 -0.67 28.93
CA ILE A 329 6.92 -1.40 30.09
C ILE A 329 8.08 -2.27 29.62
N PRO A 330 9.32 -2.10 30.13
CA PRO A 330 10.51 -2.76 29.57
C PRO A 330 10.42 -4.28 29.49
N VAL A 331 9.89 -4.93 30.54
CA VAL A 331 9.74 -6.38 30.59
C VAL A 331 8.74 -6.88 29.53
N ILE A 332 7.60 -6.20 29.41
CA ILE A 332 6.58 -6.55 28.41
C ILE A 332 7.08 -6.27 26.99
N ASN A 333 7.84 -5.20 26.78
CA ASN A 333 8.46 -4.92 25.49
C ASN A 333 9.42 -6.03 25.06
N SER A 334 10.26 -6.50 25.98
CA SER A 334 11.16 -7.63 25.71
C SER A 334 10.37 -8.87 25.34
N LEU A 335 9.29 -9.20 26.08
CA LEU A 335 8.40 -10.31 25.73
C LEU A 335 7.85 -10.14 24.31
N PHE A 336 7.27 -8.98 24.00
CA PHE A 336 6.77 -8.65 22.66
C PHE A 336 7.84 -8.79 21.58
N HIS A 337 9.07 -8.33 21.82
CA HIS A 337 10.18 -8.43 20.87
C HIS A 337 10.53 -9.89 20.52
N TYR A 338 10.57 -10.77 21.52
CA TYR A 338 10.94 -12.16 21.32
C TYR A 338 9.78 -13.06 20.84
N THR A 339 8.52 -12.64 21.04
CA THR A 339 7.36 -13.41 20.60
C THR A 339 6.87 -13.09 19.20
N ASN A 340 7.41 -12.04 18.56
CA ASN A 340 7.07 -11.72 17.17
C ASN A 340 8.18 -12.12 16.20
N LEU A 341 7.80 -12.44 14.96
CA LEU A 341 8.77 -12.88 13.95
C LEU A 341 9.54 -11.72 13.31
N THR A 342 9.02 -10.49 13.40
CA THR A 342 9.63 -9.33 12.72
C THR A 342 10.94 -8.86 13.36
N SER A 343 11.25 -9.33 14.57
CA SER A 343 12.52 -9.09 15.27
C SER A 343 13.72 -9.74 14.55
N VAL A 344 13.50 -10.91 13.94
CA VAL A 344 14.52 -11.67 13.20
C VAL A 344 14.42 -11.50 11.67
N TYR A 345 13.37 -10.86 11.19
CA TYR A 345 13.18 -10.64 9.75
C TYR A 345 14.18 -9.63 9.20
N ARG A 346 14.75 -9.98 8.04
CA ARG A 346 15.58 -9.06 7.27
C ARG A 346 14.71 -7.93 6.75
N ARG A 347 15.16 -6.69 6.95
CA ARG A 347 14.51 -5.52 6.39
C ARG A 347 14.77 -5.44 4.88
N TYR A 348 13.81 -4.92 4.14
CA TYR A 348 13.92 -4.69 2.71
C TYR A 348 13.57 -3.24 2.38
N ARG A 349 14.45 -2.63 1.60
CA ARG A 349 14.18 -1.46 0.77
C ARG A 349 14.85 -1.70 -0.58
N GLU A 350 14.31 -1.07 -1.62
CA GLU A 350 14.98 -1.03 -2.91
C GLU A 350 16.39 -0.43 -2.73
N PRO A 351 17.46 -0.99 -3.32
CA PRO A 351 18.84 -0.63 -3.00
C PRO A 351 19.18 0.86 -3.14
N ASP A 352 18.62 1.53 -4.14
CA ASP A 352 18.89 2.94 -4.43
C ASP A 352 17.94 3.90 -3.70
N ALA A 353 16.95 3.36 -2.99
CA ALA A 353 15.93 4.13 -2.31
C ALA A 353 16.46 4.73 -1.00
N THR A 354 16.35 6.06 -0.90
CA THR A 354 16.60 6.83 0.31
C THR A 354 15.33 7.54 0.76
N LEU A 355 15.25 7.92 2.04
CA LEU A 355 14.14 8.75 2.52
C LEU A 355 14.03 10.07 1.76
N SER A 356 15.17 10.69 1.39
CA SER A 356 15.18 11.93 0.61
C SER A 356 14.55 11.76 -0.78
N LYS A 357 14.80 10.64 -1.47
CA LYS A 357 14.18 10.31 -2.76
C LYS A 357 12.69 9.94 -2.64
N LEU A 358 12.25 9.52 -1.45
CA LEU A 358 10.86 9.14 -1.14
C LEU A 358 10.06 10.28 -0.48
N LYS A 359 10.68 11.44 -0.28
CA LYS A 359 10.04 12.62 0.31
C LYS A 359 9.26 13.34 -0.77
N THR A 360 7.96 13.48 -0.55
CA THR A 360 7.16 14.48 -1.26
C THR A 360 7.71 15.83 -0.84
N ARG A 361 8.27 16.63 -1.77
CA ARG A 361 8.71 17.99 -1.45
C ARG A 361 7.52 18.73 -0.83
N ILE A 362 7.72 19.32 0.35
CA ILE A 362 6.86 20.37 0.90
C ILE A 362 7.26 21.66 0.21
#